data_AF-A0A194RID6-F1
#
_entry.id   AF-A0A194RID6-F1
#
_cell.length_a   1.000
_cell.length_b   1.000
_cell.length_c   1.000
_cell.angle_alpha   90.00
_cell.angle_beta   90.00
_cell.angle_gamma   90.00
#
_symmetry.space_group_name_H-M   'P 1'
#
loop_
_entity.id
_entity.type
_entity.pdbx_description
1 polymer ?
#
loop_
_entity_poly.entity_id
_entity_poly.type
_entity_poly.pdbx_seq_one_letter_code
_entity_poly.pdbx_strand_id
1 'polypeptide(L)'
;MHCYILFSLIAVVSASSNVIYEGPCPHVKPQQNFDFASYQGTWYEIARYPNAGEEGARGKCTIAEYLIHGYGTGRVKNSHVIDGVRSFIEGDLTLVGPARIRLTYTFDGLSKDSYLTVLNTDYTNYAIGYSC
;
A
#
# COMPACT_ATOMS: atom_id res chain seq x y z
N MET A 1 59.25 -9.38 -5.63
CA MET A 1 57.91 -9.55 -6.23
C MET A 1 56.88 -9.55 -5.11
N HIS A 2 56.26 -8.42 -4.80
CA HIS A 2 55.18 -8.35 -3.80
C HIS A 2 53.98 -7.71 -4.50
N CYS A 3 53.01 -8.55 -4.84
CA CYS A 3 51.76 -8.16 -5.48
C CYS A 3 50.78 -7.77 -4.37
N TYR A 4 50.57 -6.47 -4.15
CA TYR A 4 49.55 -5.98 -3.23
C TYR A 4 48.22 -5.91 -3.99
N ILE A 5 47.35 -6.88 -3.75
CA ILE A 5 45.96 -6.87 -4.25
C ILE A 5 45.17 -5.91 -3.36
N LEU A 6 44.88 -4.71 -3.88
CA LEU A 6 43.91 -3.80 -3.28
C LEU A 6 42.50 -4.39 -3.46
N PHE A 7 41.92 -4.91 -2.38
CA PHE A 7 40.50 -5.22 -2.32
C PHE A 7 39.71 -3.91 -2.22
N SER A 8 39.19 -3.43 -3.35
CA SER A 8 38.23 -2.33 -3.36
C SER A 8 36.91 -2.81 -2.76
N LEU A 9 36.56 -2.32 -1.56
CA LEU A 9 35.22 -2.46 -1.00
C LEU A 9 34.24 -1.69 -1.89
N ILE A 10 33.53 -2.39 -2.77
CA ILE A 10 32.38 -1.81 -3.47
C ILE A 10 31.26 -1.71 -2.43
N ALA A 11 31.06 -0.52 -1.87
CA ALA A 11 29.86 -0.22 -1.10
C ALA A 11 28.68 -0.25 -2.07
N VAL A 12 27.97 -1.38 -2.11
CA VAL A 12 26.69 -1.48 -2.80
C VAL A 12 25.71 -0.62 -2.00
N VAL A 13 25.47 0.60 -2.48
CA VAL A 13 24.39 1.45 -1.95
C VAL A 13 23.09 0.84 -2.43
N SER A 14 22.49 0.00 -1.59
CA SER A 14 21.14 -0.51 -1.81
C SER A 14 20.16 0.65 -1.66
N ALA A 15 19.59 1.14 -2.76
CA ALA A 15 18.41 1.98 -2.68
C ALA A 15 17.30 1.15 -2.00
N SER A 16 16.90 1.54 -0.78
CA SER A 16 15.88 0.81 -0.04
C SER A 16 14.52 1.01 -0.69
N SER A 17 13.89 -0.07 -1.14
CA SER A 17 12.53 -0.08 -1.67
C SER A 17 11.45 0.06 -0.59
N ASN A 18 11.83 0.34 0.66
CA ASN A 18 10.95 0.53 1.80
C ASN A 18 11.46 1.66 2.69
N VAL A 19 10.53 2.33 3.36
CA VAL A 19 10.85 3.27 4.44
C VAL A 19 10.86 2.49 5.76
N ILE A 20 12.04 2.34 6.35
CA ILE A 20 12.25 1.54 7.56
C ILE A 20 12.67 2.48 8.70
N TYR A 21 11.97 2.37 9.83
CA TYR A 21 12.30 3.06 11.07
C TYR A 21 12.52 2.03 12.19
N GLU A 22 13.39 2.35 13.13
CA GLU A 22 13.58 1.55 14.33
C GLU A 22 12.45 1.79 15.34
N GLY A 23 12.02 0.72 16.01
CA GLY A 23 10.98 0.77 17.04
C GLY A 23 9.59 0.31 16.55
N PRO A 24 8.57 0.38 17.44
CA PRO A 24 7.21 0.00 17.09
C PRO A 24 6.54 1.03 16.17
N CYS A 25 5.47 0.60 15.49
CA CYS A 25 4.61 1.51 14.74
C CYS A 25 4.09 2.66 15.65
N PRO A 26 4.13 3.91 15.17
CA PRO A 26 3.59 5.03 15.93
C PRO A 26 2.07 4.92 16.04
N HIS A 27 1.52 5.46 17.13
CA HIS A 27 0.09 5.68 17.22
C HIS A 27 -0.31 6.85 16.31
N VAL A 28 -1.11 6.57 15.29
CA VAL A 28 -1.63 7.57 14.34
C VAL A 28 -3.07 7.91 14.64
N LYS A 29 -3.47 9.16 14.37
CA LYS A 29 -4.86 9.61 14.51
C LYS A 29 -5.62 9.30 13.22
N PRO A 30 -6.62 8.41 13.23
CA PRO A 30 -7.44 8.14 12.04
C PRO A 30 -8.42 9.29 11.75
N GLN A 31 -8.95 9.31 10.53
CA GLN A 31 -10.05 10.20 10.14
C GLN A 31 -11.21 10.09 11.14
N GLN A 32 -11.64 11.23 11.66
CA GLN A 32 -12.78 11.27 12.58
C GLN A 32 -14.09 11.08 11.82
N ASN A 33 -15.05 10.37 12.45
CA ASN A 33 -16.37 10.10 11.88
C ASN A 33 -16.30 9.51 10.46
N PHE A 34 -15.36 8.59 10.25
CA PHE A 34 -15.12 8.01 8.93
C PHE A 34 -16.36 7.29 8.39
N ASP A 35 -16.98 7.88 7.37
CA ASP A 35 -18.01 7.22 6.58
C ASP A 35 -17.37 6.31 5.55
N PHE A 36 -17.39 5.01 5.83
CA PHE A 36 -16.80 4.03 4.93
C PHE A 36 -17.55 3.99 3.59
N ALA A 37 -18.88 4.10 3.57
CA ALA A 37 -19.64 4.03 2.31
C ALA A 37 -19.27 5.17 1.36
N SER A 38 -19.06 6.37 1.89
CA SER A 38 -18.60 7.53 1.11
C SER A 38 -17.16 7.39 0.58
N TYR A 39 -16.37 6.43 1.08
CA TYR A 39 -15.00 6.18 0.60
C TYR A 39 -14.92 5.32 -0.67
N GLN A 40 -16.06 4.80 -1.14
CA GLN A 40 -16.15 4.00 -2.36
C GLN A 40 -15.69 4.78 -3.60
N GLY A 41 -15.40 4.05 -4.67
CA GLY A 41 -15.05 4.63 -5.97
C GLY A 41 -13.59 4.38 -6.35
N THR A 42 -13.12 5.16 -7.33
CA THR A 42 -11.80 4.99 -7.92
C THR A 42 -10.83 6.02 -7.33
N TRP A 43 -9.77 5.53 -6.69
CA TRP A 43 -8.69 6.34 -6.17
C TRP A 43 -7.44 6.18 -7.04
N TYR A 44 -6.91 7.29 -7.51
CA TYR A 44 -5.65 7.34 -8.25
C TYR A 44 -4.53 7.66 -7.27
N GLU A 45 -3.48 6.84 -7.27
CA GLU A 45 -2.39 7.06 -6.35
C GLU A 45 -1.43 8.12 -6.92
N ILE A 46 -1.49 9.31 -6.32
CA ILE A 46 -0.73 10.49 -6.79
C ILE A 46 0.70 10.49 -6.25
N ALA A 47 0.88 10.01 -5.01
CA ALA A 47 2.17 9.92 -4.36
C ALA A 47 2.16 8.79 -3.33
N ARG A 48 3.33 8.19 -3.12
CA ARG A 48 3.55 7.11 -2.14
C ARG A 48 4.92 7.23 -1.49
N TYR A 49 5.08 6.53 -0.38
CA TYR A 49 6.40 6.10 0.05
C TYR A 49 6.86 4.86 -0.70
N PRO A 50 8.18 4.68 -0.87
CA PRO A 50 8.70 3.45 -1.42
C PRO A 50 8.21 2.24 -0.66
N ASN A 51 7.67 1.27 -1.40
CA ASN A 51 7.22 0.00 -0.86
C ASN A 51 7.56 -1.15 -1.81
N ALA A 52 7.97 -2.29 -1.26
CA ALA A 52 8.40 -3.45 -2.05
C ALA A 52 7.28 -4.04 -2.92
N GLY A 53 6.02 -3.90 -2.51
CA GLY A 53 4.87 -4.46 -3.22
C GLY A 53 4.66 -3.85 -4.60
N GLU A 54 5.07 -2.59 -4.79
CA GLU A 54 4.81 -1.87 -6.02
C GLU A 54 6.06 -1.24 -6.65
N GLU A 55 6.97 -0.70 -5.84
CA GLU A 55 8.22 -0.10 -6.34
C GLU A 55 9.22 -1.19 -6.75
N GLY A 56 9.20 -2.34 -6.06
CA GLY A 56 9.93 -3.54 -6.47
C GLY A 56 9.54 -4.04 -7.86
N ALA A 57 8.34 -3.70 -8.32
CA ALA A 57 7.83 -4.04 -9.65
C ALA A 57 7.88 -2.88 -10.65
N ARG A 58 8.34 -1.68 -10.24
CA ARG A 58 8.34 -0.44 -11.05
C ARG A 58 6.95 -0.08 -11.58
N GLY A 59 5.91 -0.39 -10.82
CA GLY A 59 4.51 -0.14 -11.20
C GLY A 59 4.22 1.36 -11.37
N LYS A 60 3.49 1.70 -12.43
CA LYS A 60 2.99 3.06 -12.71
C LYS A 60 1.48 3.05 -12.86
N CYS A 61 0.87 4.24 -12.85
CA CYS A 61 -0.58 4.40 -13.03
C CYS A 61 -1.37 3.52 -12.02
N THR A 62 -0.96 3.56 -10.74
CA THR A 62 -1.63 2.77 -9.70
C THR A 62 -3.04 3.32 -9.45
N ILE A 63 -4.00 2.40 -9.44
CA ILE A 63 -5.42 2.68 -9.21
C ILE A 63 -5.94 1.69 -8.18
N ALA A 64 -6.71 2.18 -7.22
CA ALA A 64 -7.48 1.39 -6.27
C ALA A 64 -8.97 1.63 -6.47
N GLU A 65 -9.70 0.58 -6.85
CA GLU A 65 -11.14 0.63 -7.10
C GLU A 65 -11.87 -0.02 -5.92
N TYR A 66 -12.54 0.78 -5.10
CA TYR A 66 -13.26 0.35 -3.90
C TYR A 66 -14.75 0.18 -4.19
N LEU A 67 -15.25 -1.02 -3.93
CA LEU A 67 -16.66 -1.36 -4.06
C LEU A 67 -17.19 -1.79 -2.69
N ILE A 68 -17.96 -0.92 -2.05
CA ILE A 68 -18.40 -1.11 -0.67
C ILE A 68 -19.81 -1.68 -0.68
N HIS A 69 -20.02 -2.73 0.13
CA HIS A 69 -21.26 -3.47 0.21
C HIS A 69 -21.72 -3.55 1.66
N GLY A 70 -22.91 -3.04 1.97
CA GLY A 70 -23.46 -3.09 3.32
C GLY A 70 -22.65 -2.31 4.36
N TYR A 71 -22.79 -2.69 5.63
CA TYR A 71 -22.16 -2.00 6.75
C TYR A 71 -20.78 -2.57 7.05
N GLY A 72 -19.73 -1.89 6.58
CA GLY A 72 -18.36 -2.21 6.99
C GLY A 72 -17.63 -3.26 6.17
N THR A 73 -18.19 -3.74 5.05
CA THR A 73 -17.51 -4.69 4.16
C THR A 73 -17.50 -4.21 2.71
N GLY A 74 -16.66 -4.81 1.88
CA GLY A 74 -16.54 -4.45 0.47
C GLY A 74 -15.50 -5.30 -0.24
N ARG A 75 -15.18 -4.90 -1.46
CA ARG A 75 -14.10 -5.44 -2.27
C ARG A 75 -13.22 -4.30 -2.79
N VAL A 76 -11.97 -4.63 -3.05
CA VAL A 76 -11.02 -3.71 -3.68
C VAL A 76 -10.36 -4.39 -4.86
N LYS A 77 -10.11 -3.62 -5.91
CA LYS A 77 -9.22 -3.99 -6.99
C LYS A 77 -8.10 -2.98 -7.07
N ASN A 78 -6.89 -3.42 -6.74
CA ASN A 78 -5.69 -2.62 -6.95
C ASN A 78 -5.05 -3.02 -8.27
N SER A 79 -4.62 -2.06 -9.06
CA SER A 79 -3.96 -2.32 -10.34
C SER A 79 -2.83 -1.33 -10.58
N HIS A 80 -1.84 -1.76 -11.34
CA HIS A 80 -0.76 -0.92 -11.85
C HIS A 80 -0.32 -1.40 -13.23
N VAL A 81 0.53 -0.63 -13.89
CA VAL A 81 1.14 -0.97 -15.18
C VAL A 81 2.64 -1.20 -14.98
N ILE A 82 3.11 -2.37 -15.40
CA ILE A 82 4.53 -2.75 -15.40
C ILE A 82 4.91 -3.10 -16.83
N ASP A 83 5.90 -2.42 -17.39
CA ASP A 83 6.40 -2.64 -18.76
C ASP A 83 5.29 -2.69 -19.83
N GLY A 84 4.27 -1.83 -19.68
CA GLY A 84 3.12 -1.74 -20.59
C GLY A 84 2.00 -2.74 -20.34
N VAL A 85 2.16 -3.66 -19.38
CA VAL A 85 1.15 -4.65 -19.00
C VAL A 85 0.43 -4.21 -17.73
N ARG A 86 -0.90 -4.18 -17.75
CA ARG A 86 -1.72 -3.91 -16.56
C ARG A 86 -1.85 -5.19 -15.73
N SER A 87 -1.29 -5.17 -14.52
CA SER A 87 -1.46 -6.20 -13.51
C SER A 87 -2.44 -5.73 -12.44
N PHE A 88 -3.16 -6.66 -11.82
CA PHE A 88 -4.11 -6.33 -10.76
C PHE A 88 -4.19 -7.43 -9.71
N ILE A 89 -4.71 -7.03 -8.55
CA ILE A 89 -5.00 -7.89 -7.40
C ILE A 89 -6.37 -7.48 -6.86
N GLU A 90 -7.20 -8.48 -6.55
CA GLU A 90 -8.52 -8.28 -5.96
C GLU A 90 -8.50 -8.80 -4.52
N GLY A 91 -9.24 -8.15 -3.62
CA GLY A 91 -9.30 -8.52 -2.22
C GLY A 91 -10.59 -8.09 -1.55
N ASP A 92 -10.85 -8.67 -0.38
CA ASP A 92 -11.98 -8.34 0.45
C ASP A 92 -11.61 -7.22 1.43
N LEU A 93 -12.58 -6.36 1.73
CA LEU A 93 -12.46 -5.25 2.67
C LEU A 93 -13.30 -5.52 3.92
N THR A 94 -12.73 -5.22 5.08
CA THR A 94 -13.48 -5.15 6.34
C THR A 94 -13.06 -3.91 7.12
N LEU A 95 -14.03 -3.11 7.56
CA LEU A 95 -13.80 -2.02 8.49
C LEU A 95 -13.62 -2.60 9.89
N VAL A 96 -12.40 -2.52 10.42
CA VAL A 96 -11.99 -3.16 11.69
C VAL A 96 -11.76 -2.16 12.82
N GLY A 97 -11.93 -0.86 12.55
CA GLY A 97 -11.80 0.20 13.54
C GLY A 97 -12.04 1.59 12.92
N PRO A 98 -11.86 2.67 13.69
CA PRO A 98 -12.02 4.04 13.19
C PRO A 98 -11.10 4.28 11.99
N ALA A 99 -11.70 4.44 10.81
CA ALA A 99 -10.98 4.59 9.54
C ALA A 99 -9.90 3.54 9.26
N ARG A 100 -9.95 2.37 9.91
CA ARG A 100 -8.98 1.29 9.75
C ARG A 100 -9.63 0.14 9.00
N ILE A 101 -9.13 -0.12 7.82
CA ILE A 101 -9.64 -1.09 6.86
C ILE A 101 -8.63 -2.24 6.80
N ARG A 102 -9.11 -3.48 6.96
CA ARG A 102 -8.37 -4.69 6.65
C ARG A 102 -8.66 -5.07 5.20
N LEU A 103 -7.61 -5.31 4.42
CA LEU A 103 -7.66 -5.82 3.06
C LEU A 103 -7.11 -7.25 3.06
N THR A 104 -7.92 -8.21 2.65
CA THR A 104 -7.55 -9.62 2.60
C THR A 104 -7.40 -10.06 1.15
N TYR A 105 -6.18 -10.43 0.76
CA TYR A 105 -5.87 -10.93 -0.58
C TYR A 105 -5.70 -12.44 -0.55
N THR A 106 -6.40 -13.16 -1.42
CA THR A 106 -6.38 -14.63 -1.46
C THR A 106 -5.76 -15.13 -2.76
N PHE A 107 -4.72 -15.96 -2.63
CA PHE A 107 -3.98 -16.57 -3.73
C PHE A 107 -3.81 -18.06 -3.47
N ASP A 108 -4.27 -18.91 -4.40
CA ASP A 108 -4.12 -20.37 -4.32
C ASP A 108 -4.51 -20.98 -2.95
N GLY A 109 -5.55 -20.42 -2.33
CA GLY A 109 -6.06 -20.86 -1.01
C GLY A 109 -5.33 -20.27 0.21
N LEU A 110 -4.30 -19.45 0.01
CA LEU A 110 -3.61 -18.70 1.06
C LEU A 110 -4.08 -17.25 1.09
N SER A 111 -4.53 -16.79 2.26
CA SER A 111 -4.92 -15.40 2.46
C SER A 111 -3.82 -14.62 3.18
N LYS A 112 -3.57 -13.39 2.71
CA LYS A 112 -2.69 -12.42 3.34
C LYS A 112 -3.47 -11.15 3.64
N ASP A 113 -3.36 -10.71 4.89
CA ASP A 113 -3.95 -9.45 5.34
C ASP A 113 -2.97 -8.28 5.19
N SER A 114 -3.52 -7.13 4.86
CA SER A 114 -2.88 -5.82 5.00
C SER A 114 -3.85 -4.83 5.62
N TYR A 115 -3.32 -3.75 6.17
CA TYR A 115 -4.13 -2.74 6.87
C TYR A 115 -3.88 -1.36 6.28
N LEU A 116 -4.98 -0.66 5.99
CA LEU A 116 -4.98 0.74 5.57
C LEU A 116 -5.69 1.55 6.65
N THR A 117 -5.00 2.53 7.22
CA THR A 117 -5.63 3.54 8.06
C THR A 117 -5.78 4.81 7.24
N VAL A 118 -7.01 5.27 7.04
CA VAL A 118 -7.26 6.57 6.40
C VAL A 118 -7.02 7.66 7.44
N LEU A 119 -5.97 8.45 7.24
CA LEU A 119 -5.60 9.53 8.13
C LEU A 119 -6.44 10.78 7.90
N ASN A 120 -6.76 11.07 6.62
CA ASN A 120 -7.58 12.19 6.22
C ASN A 120 -8.22 11.91 4.86
N THR A 121 -9.45 12.36 4.63
CA THR A 121 -10.11 12.34 3.33
C THR A 121 -11.27 13.32 3.33
N ASP A 122 -11.55 13.90 2.16
CA ASP A 122 -12.78 14.62 1.87
C ASP A 122 -13.78 13.79 1.03
N TYR A 123 -13.50 12.50 0.89
CA TYR A 123 -14.28 11.49 0.16
C TYR A 123 -14.37 11.66 -1.36
N THR A 124 -14.01 12.84 -1.88
CA THR A 124 -14.33 13.22 -3.27
C THR A 124 -13.11 13.62 -4.08
N ASN A 125 -12.07 14.17 -3.44
CA ASN A 125 -10.89 14.68 -4.14
C ASN A 125 -9.59 14.05 -3.64
N TYR A 126 -9.48 13.74 -2.35
CA TYR A 126 -8.24 13.16 -1.81
C TYR A 126 -8.47 12.21 -0.64
N ALA A 127 -7.50 11.33 -0.46
CA ALA A 127 -7.36 10.50 0.73
C ALA A 127 -5.87 10.33 1.05
N ILE A 128 -5.55 10.31 2.34
CA ILE A 128 -4.21 10.01 2.85
C ILE A 128 -4.28 8.68 3.58
N GLY A 129 -3.71 7.66 2.96
CA GLY A 129 -3.59 6.32 3.52
C GLY A 129 -2.28 6.11 4.26
N TYR A 130 -2.32 5.35 5.36
CA TYR A 130 -1.14 4.95 6.12
C TYR A 130 -1.19 3.47 6.49
N SER A 131 -0.03 2.82 6.41
CA SER A 131 0.17 1.44 6.83
C SER A 131 1.47 1.30 7.62
N CYS A 132 1.35 0.53 8.71
CA CYS A 132 2.36 -0.05 9.57
C CYS A 132 1.62 -1.22 10.27
#